data_AF-A0AAV6QFD2-F1
#
_entry.id   AF-A0AAV6QFD2-F1
#
_cell.length_a   1.000
_cell.length_b   1.000
_cell.length_c   1.000
_cell.angle_alpha   90.00
_cell.angle_beta   90.00
_cell.angle_gamma   90.00
#
_symmetry.space_group_name_H-M   'P 1'
#
loop_
_entity.id
_entity.type
_entity.pdbx_description
1 polymer ?
#
loop_
_entity_poly.entity_id
_entity_poly.type
_entity_poly.pdbx_seq_one_letter_code
_entity_poly.pdbx_strand_id
1 'polypeptide(L)'
;MSTKGAIVVPTTKAKVQLVAVLKNNDRPQKMLLSVEAQRISRILKNCISQIEIVATLPALLHLNSASRVVDEEFIREIKKHQLLYERLRKTLEDLKQESEGEDDEGRRRWRAKTQLEVDIKNSVRDLLRLFRSHPDAIFHLRAEEGMEVGESECKLIKGLKRFHSHIVDKLLTSLDEESQLVLHKSASSPPTYDVKNLASLEEEVATAKKQIDAKIAQKNIEIKNVQEVSFTSLLTDKKSQPQFNISMRQASMQQEIDQLKIRLSNLILENRQAERILQEENEKVETEIEYLLQKFDSEVEEIQADLELNEIDHEREEDELRMLEKPFSVLEEECNRIQEKRRQAEEQRQLEMEELQLKTKAAILAQAWWRGYSTRKALKNKGKNKKAKKGKGKKK
;
A
#
# COMPACT_ATOMS: atom_id res chain seq x y z
N MET A 1 -45.20 56.88 -60.19
CA MET A 1 -43.90 56.19 -60.03
C MET A 1 -43.20 56.83 -58.83
N SER A 2 -43.12 56.13 -57.70
CA SER A 2 -41.87 55.57 -57.13
C SER A 2 -40.75 56.63 -56.99
N THR A 3 -40.18 56.95 -55.83
CA THR A 3 -40.04 56.25 -54.54
C THR A 3 -39.63 57.24 -53.44
N LYS A 4 -40.10 57.02 -52.21
CA LYS A 4 -39.61 57.64 -50.97
C LYS A 4 -38.22 57.08 -50.62
N GLY A 5 -37.25 57.95 -50.33
CA GLY A 5 -35.98 57.59 -49.71
C GLY A 5 -36.09 57.66 -48.20
N ALA A 6 -36.15 56.51 -47.53
CA ALA A 6 -36.06 56.39 -46.08
C ALA A 6 -34.61 56.04 -45.69
N ILE A 7 -34.08 56.83 -44.75
CA ILE A 7 -32.81 56.61 -44.06
C ILE A 7 -32.94 55.32 -43.23
N VAL A 8 -32.11 54.33 -43.53
CA VAL A 8 -31.98 53.10 -42.73
C VAL A 8 -30.60 53.09 -42.07
N VAL A 9 -30.64 53.16 -40.73
CA VAL A 9 -29.53 53.06 -39.79
C VAL A 9 -28.91 51.64 -39.82
N PRO A 10 -27.58 51.47 -39.74
CA PRO A 10 -26.95 50.15 -39.77
C PRO A 10 -26.82 49.58 -38.34
N THR A 11 -27.88 48.98 -37.79
CA THR A 11 -27.86 48.45 -36.41
C THR A 11 -27.70 46.92 -36.29
N THR A 12 -27.42 46.20 -37.38
CA THR A 12 -27.48 44.72 -37.38
C THR A 12 -26.13 44.00 -37.38
N LYS A 13 -24.98 44.68 -37.57
CA LYS A 13 -23.66 44.01 -37.53
C LYS A 13 -23.04 43.94 -36.12
N ALA A 14 -23.28 44.92 -35.26
CA ALA A 14 -22.71 44.94 -33.90
C ALA A 14 -23.36 43.89 -32.97
N LYS A 15 -24.65 43.58 -33.16
CA LYS A 15 -25.38 42.60 -32.33
C LYS A 15 -24.99 41.15 -32.63
N VAL A 16 -24.62 40.84 -33.87
CA VAL A 16 -24.17 39.48 -34.25
C VAL A 16 -22.75 39.21 -33.78
N GLN A 17 -21.87 40.22 -33.74
CA GLN A 17 -20.55 40.09 -33.12
C GLN A 17 -20.61 39.98 -31.59
N LEU A 18 -21.51 40.72 -30.91
CA LEU A 18 -21.68 40.59 -29.46
C LEU A 18 -22.23 39.22 -29.03
N VAL A 19 -23.13 38.62 -29.80
CA VAL A 19 -23.66 37.27 -29.52
C VAL A 19 -22.63 36.17 -29.83
N ALA A 20 -21.75 36.37 -30.82
CA ALA A 20 -20.66 35.44 -31.11
C ALA A 20 -19.52 35.51 -30.07
N VAL A 21 -19.29 36.68 -29.45
CA VAL A 21 -18.30 36.85 -28.37
C VAL A 21 -18.83 36.25 -27.05
N LEU A 22 -20.14 36.30 -26.79
CA LEU A 22 -20.72 35.75 -25.56
C LEU A 22 -20.90 34.23 -25.56
N LYS A 23 -20.92 33.55 -26.72
CA LYS A 23 -21.01 32.09 -26.81
C LYS A 23 -19.68 31.34 -26.65
N ASN A 24 -18.55 32.04 -26.59
CA ASN A 24 -17.23 31.42 -26.43
C ASN A 24 -16.79 31.28 -24.96
N ASN A 25 -17.58 31.76 -24.01
CA ASN A 25 -17.25 31.70 -22.57
C ASN A 25 -17.80 30.45 -21.85
N ASP A 26 -18.52 29.56 -22.54
CA ASP A 26 -18.94 28.24 -22.02
C ASP A 26 -17.94 27.12 -22.35
N ARG A 27 -16.66 27.46 -22.56
CA ARG A 27 -15.60 26.51 -22.25
C ARG A 27 -15.44 26.56 -20.74
N PRO A 28 -15.51 25.44 -20.00
CA PRO A 28 -15.03 25.44 -18.63
C PRO A 28 -13.62 26.01 -18.72
N GLN A 29 -13.39 27.15 -18.08
CA GLN A 29 -12.05 27.70 -17.93
C GLN A 29 -11.21 26.50 -17.50
N LYS A 30 -10.34 26.03 -18.39
CA LYS A 30 -9.34 25.04 -18.01
C LYS A 30 -8.49 25.79 -17.02
N MET A 31 -8.89 25.77 -15.75
CA MET A 31 -8.07 26.22 -14.64
C MET A 31 -6.77 25.48 -14.84
N LEU A 32 -5.74 26.25 -15.18
CA LEU A 32 -4.47 25.67 -15.56
C LEU A 32 -3.85 25.18 -14.27
N LEU A 33 -3.82 23.86 -14.09
CA LEU A 33 -3.00 23.22 -13.06
C LEU A 33 -1.60 23.87 -13.09
N SER A 34 -1.04 24.17 -11.91
CA SER A 34 0.37 24.56 -11.79
C SER A 34 1.28 23.52 -12.47
N VAL A 35 2.51 23.89 -12.81
CA VAL A 35 3.47 22.98 -13.44
C VAL A 35 3.71 21.73 -12.58
N GLU A 36 3.77 21.91 -11.25
CA GLU A 36 3.87 20.85 -10.25
C GLU A 36 2.61 20.00 -10.21
N ALA A 37 1.44 20.62 -10.20
CA ALA A 37 0.16 19.92 -10.21
C ALA A 37 -0.05 19.10 -11.51
N GLN A 38 0.40 19.62 -12.65
CA GLN A 38 0.44 18.88 -13.91
C GLN A 38 1.41 17.69 -13.83
N ARG A 39 2.57 17.85 -13.18
CA ARG A 39 3.53 16.76 -12.99
C ARG A 39 2.94 15.65 -12.13
N ILE A 40 2.31 16.00 -11.00
CA ILE A 40 1.60 15.04 -10.14
C ILE A 40 0.50 14.32 -10.92
N SER A 41 -0.33 15.07 -11.65
CA SER A 41 -1.40 14.52 -12.48
C SER A 41 -0.88 13.56 -13.56
N ARG A 42 0.24 13.89 -14.23
CA ARG A 42 0.88 13.00 -15.22
C ARG A 42 1.44 11.74 -14.59
N ILE A 43 2.08 11.83 -13.42
CA ILE A 43 2.59 10.66 -12.71
C ILE A 43 1.44 9.72 -12.34
N LEU A 44 0.36 10.25 -11.77
CA LEU A 44 -0.82 9.47 -11.40
C LEU A 44 -1.48 8.81 -12.61
N LYS A 45 -1.64 9.53 -13.73
CA LYS A 45 -2.15 8.95 -14.99
C LYS A 45 -1.25 7.83 -15.50
N ASN A 46 0.07 8.01 -15.44
CA ASN A 46 1.02 6.98 -15.85
C ASN A 46 0.96 5.74 -14.94
N CYS A 47 0.73 5.92 -13.63
CA CYS A 47 0.52 4.81 -12.70
C CYS A 47 -0.78 4.06 -13.00
N ILE A 48 -1.88 4.78 -13.23
CA ILE A 48 -3.17 4.18 -13.60
C ILE A 48 -3.03 3.37 -14.90
N SER A 49 -2.39 3.94 -15.93
CA SER A 49 -2.16 3.24 -17.20
C SER A 49 -1.32 1.96 -17.02
N GLN A 50 -0.29 1.98 -16.17
CA GLN A 50 0.49 0.78 -15.86
C GLN A 50 -0.37 -0.30 -15.18
N ILE A 51 -1.20 0.09 -14.22
CA ILE A 51 -2.10 -0.84 -13.52
C ILE A 51 -3.14 -1.41 -14.49
N GLU A 52 -3.67 -0.58 -15.40
CA GLU A 52 -4.60 -1.02 -16.45
C GLU A 52 -3.98 -2.02 -17.43
N ILE A 53 -2.68 -1.94 -17.68
CA ILE A 53 -1.94 -2.90 -18.52
C ILE A 53 -1.69 -4.18 -17.72
N VAL A 54 -1.20 -4.08 -16.49
CA VAL A 54 -0.94 -5.24 -15.62
C VAL A 54 -2.22 -6.03 -15.35
N ALA A 55 -3.33 -5.34 -15.13
CA ALA A 55 -4.64 -5.98 -14.90
C ALA A 55 -5.15 -6.75 -16.14
N THR A 56 -4.69 -6.41 -17.34
CA THR A 56 -5.01 -7.16 -18.57
C THR A 56 -4.02 -8.29 -18.86
N LEU A 57 -2.88 -8.36 -18.16
CA LEU A 57 -1.86 -9.40 -18.40
C LEU A 57 -2.38 -10.82 -18.22
N PRO A 58 -3.17 -11.18 -17.19
CA PRO A 58 -3.68 -12.54 -17.05
C PRO A 58 -4.51 -12.98 -18.26
N ALA A 59 -5.41 -12.10 -18.74
CA ALA A 59 -6.18 -12.36 -19.95
C ALA A 59 -5.29 -12.52 -21.20
N LEU A 60 -4.24 -11.70 -21.31
CA LEU A 60 -3.25 -11.77 -22.39
C LEU A 60 -2.45 -13.08 -22.40
N LEU A 61 -2.13 -13.65 -21.24
CA LEU A 61 -1.41 -14.92 -21.14
C LEU A 61 -2.24 -16.12 -21.62
N HIS A 62 -3.56 -15.97 -21.67
CA HIS A 62 -4.48 -16.98 -22.20
C HIS A 62 -4.72 -16.87 -23.71
N LEU A 63 -4.27 -15.78 -24.36
CA LEU A 63 -4.38 -15.66 -25.82
C LEU A 63 -3.37 -16.55 -26.53
N ASN A 64 -3.90 -17.61 -27.15
CA ASN A 64 -3.15 -18.42 -28.09
C ASN A 64 -2.81 -17.59 -29.33
N SER A 65 -1.53 -17.16 -29.43
CA SER A 65 -0.67 -16.75 -30.58
C SER A 65 -1.22 -16.50 -32.01
N ALA A 66 -2.53 -16.33 -32.22
CA ALA A 66 -3.18 -16.20 -33.53
C ALA A 66 -3.64 -14.76 -33.82
N SER A 67 -3.32 -13.80 -32.95
CA SER A 67 -3.62 -12.38 -33.20
C SER A 67 -2.60 -11.82 -34.20
N ARG A 68 -3.09 -11.52 -35.42
CA ARG A 68 -2.32 -11.16 -36.63
C ARG A 68 -1.66 -9.77 -36.57
N VAL A 69 -1.71 -9.10 -35.41
CA VAL A 69 -1.44 -7.65 -35.26
C VAL A 69 -0.25 -7.38 -34.34
N VAL A 70 0.39 -8.41 -33.80
CA VAL A 70 1.34 -8.26 -32.68
C VAL A 70 2.76 -8.65 -33.09
N ASP A 71 3.72 -7.77 -32.83
CA ASP A 71 5.13 -7.96 -33.13
C ASP A 71 5.70 -9.25 -32.51
N GLU A 72 6.59 -9.95 -33.23
CA GLU A 72 7.21 -11.20 -32.76
C GLU A 72 7.97 -11.01 -31.42
N GLU A 73 8.54 -9.82 -31.22
CA GLU A 73 9.20 -9.43 -29.98
C GLU A 73 8.24 -9.40 -28.78
N PHE A 74 7.03 -8.89 -29.00
CA PHE A 74 6.01 -8.83 -27.96
C PHE A 74 5.51 -10.22 -27.56
N ILE A 75 5.27 -11.09 -28.55
CA ILE A 75 4.86 -12.47 -28.31
C ILE A 75 5.95 -13.22 -27.52
N ARG A 76 7.23 -12.99 -27.84
CA ARG A 76 8.36 -13.58 -27.13
C ARG A 76 8.40 -13.15 -25.66
N GLU A 77 8.20 -11.87 -25.38
CA GLU A 77 8.26 -11.36 -24.00
C GLU A 77 7.06 -11.81 -23.16
N ILE A 78 5.86 -11.91 -23.76
CA ILE A 78 4.69 -12.50 -23.09
C ILE A 78 4.93 -13.98 -22.75
N LYS A 79 5.45 -14.77 -23.69
CA LYS A 79 5.78 -16.19 -23.44
C LYS A 79 6.82 -16.36 -22.34
N LYS A 80 7.83 -15.49 -22.31
CA LYS A 80 8.84 -15.46 -21.24
C LYS A 80 8.18 -15.16 -19.88
N HIS A 81 7.29 -14.18 -19.82
CA HIS A 81 6.52 -13.87 -18.61
C HIS A 81 5.66 -15.06 -18.15
N GLN A 82 4.96 -15.71 -19.09
CA GLN A 82 4.13 -16.89 -18.82
C GLN A 82 4.94 -18.02 -18.20
N LEU A 83 6.13 -18.31 -18.75
CA LEU A 83 7.00 -19.37 -18.24
C LEU A 83 7.52 -19.06 -16.82
N LEU A 84 7.84 -17.80 -16.54
CA LEU A 84 8.24 -17.36 -15.20
C LEU A 84 7.07 -17.44 -14.21
N TYR A 85 5.87 -17.05 -14.63
CA TYR A 85 4.65 -17.15 -13.84
C TYR A 85 4.32 -18.60 -13.47
N GLU A 86 4.36 -19.52 -14.44
CA GLU A 86 4.14 -20.95 -14.18
C GLU A 86 5.22 -21.55 -13.26
N ARG A 87 6.48 -21.09 -13.39
CA ARG A 87 7.55 -21.50 -12.46
C ARG A 87 7.25 -21.03 -11.04
N LEU A 88 6.81 -19.78 -10.86
CA LEU A 88 6.46 -19.25 -9.54
C LEU A 88 5.26 -19.99 -8.93
N ARG A 89 4.24 -20.27 -9.75
CA ARG A 89 3.07 -21.04 -9.32
C ARG A 89 3.47 -22.41 -8.78
N LYS A 90 4.32 -23.14 -9.50
CA LYS A 90 4.84 -24.45 -9.06
C LYS A 90 5.63 -24.33 -7.76
N THR A 91 6.56 -23.37 -7.67
CA THR A 91 7.33 -23.14 -6.44
C THR A 91 6.42 -22.83 -5.24
N LEU A 92 5.34 -22.08 -5.43
CA LEU A 92 4.35 -21.81 -4.38
C LEU A 92 3.51 -23.04 -3.99
N GLU A 93 3.23 -23.95 -4.94
CA GLU A 93 2.56 -25.22 -4.68
C GLU A 93 3.47 -26.19 -3.90
N ASP A 94 4.76 -26.26 -4.26
CA ASP A 94 5.77 -27.07 -3.56
C ASP A 94 5.94 -26.63 -2.09
N LEU A 95 5.87 -25.32 -1.83
CA LEU A 95 5.95 -24.71 -0.50
C LEU A 95 4.76 -25.06 0.42
N LYS A 96 3.60 -25.41 -0.14
CA LYS A 96 2.43 -25.84 0.66
C LYS A 96 2.51 -27.29 1.11
N GLN A 97 3.44 -28.07 0.56
CA GLN A 97 3.55 -29.52 0.80
C GLN A 97 4.74 -29.91 1.67
N GLU A 98 5.64 -28.98 2.03
CA GLU A 98 6.88 -29.30 2.74
C GLU A 98 6.86 -28.91 4.22
N SER A 99 7.27 -29.89 5.03
CA SER A 99 7.58 -29.82 6.46
C SER A 99 8.85 -29.02 6.71
N GLU A 100 8.89 -28.31 7.83
CA GLU A 100 10.04 -27.57 8.36
C GLU A 100 11.26 -28.49 8.49
N GLY A 101 12.29 -28.21 7.68
CA GLY A 101 13.61 -28.79 7.78
C GLY A 101 14.62 -27.75 7.33
N GLU A 102 15.43 -27.26 8.27
CA GLU A 102 16.51 -26.30 8.01
C GLU A 102 17.74 -26.99 7.42
N ASP A 103 17.60 -27.52 6.21
CA ASP A 103 18.75 -28.01 5.46
C ASP A 103 19.33 -26.94 4.54
N ASP A 104 20.60 -27.11 4.18
CA ASP A 104 21.34 -26.29 3.19
C ASP A 104 20.62 -26.15 1.84
N GLU A 105 19.72 -27.10 1.56
CA GLU A 105 18.79 -27.13 0.43
C GLU A 105 17.69 -26.05 0.53
N GLY A 106 17.20 -25.74 1.74
CA GLY A 106 16.28 -24.64 2.01
C GLY A 106 16.88 -23.28 1.68
N ARG A 107 18.16 -23.05 2.02
CA ARG A 107 18.89 -21.81 1.63
C ARG A 107 19.04 -21.67 0.11
N ARG A 108 19.30 -22.76 -0.61
CA ARG A 108 19.37 -22.74 -2.09
C ARG A 108 18.00 -22.45 -2.69
N ARG A 109 16.94 -23.04 -2.15
CA ARG A 109 15.55 -22.81 -2.57
C ARG A 109 15.11 -21.37 -2.33
N TRP A 110 15.46 -20.80 -1.17
CA TRP A 110 15.18 -19.39 -0.85
C TRP A 110 15.87 -18.45 -1.85
N ARG A 111 17.17 -18.64 -2.12
CA ARG A 111 17.89 -17.85 -3.15
C ARG A 111 17.25 -17.98 -4.53
N ALA A 112 16.85 -19.18 -4.94
CA ALA A 112 16.17 -19.40 -6.21
C ALA A 112 14.81 -18.69 -6.27
N LYS A 113 14.07 -18.66 -5.16
CA LYS A 113 12.81 -17.92 -5.03
C LYS A 113 13.04 -16.42 -5.14
N THR A 114 13.99 -15.86 -4.40
CA THR A 114 14.33 -14.43 -4.47
C THR A 114 14.74 -14.04 -5.90
N GLN A 115 15.52 -14.89 -6.58
CA GLN A 115 15.88 -14.66 -7.97
C GLN A 115 14.65 -14.69 -8.89
N LEU A 116 13.74 -15.66 -8.70
CA LEU A 116 12.51 -15.76 -9.48
C LEU A 116 11.58 -14.56 -9.29
N GLU A 117 11.48 -14.02 -8.07
CA GLU A 117 10.74 -12.78 -7.79
C GLU A 117 11.34 -11.59 -8.54
N VAL A 118 12.66 -11.48 -8.56
CA VAL A 118 13.38 -10.45 -9.32
C VAL A 118 13.14 -10.62 -10.82
N ASP A 119 13.20 -11.84 -11.34
CA ASP A 119 12.98 -12.14 -12.76
C ASP A 119 11.55 -11.80 -13.21
N ILE A 120 10.54 -12.07 -12.38
CA ILE A 120 9.15 -11.71 -12.65
C ILE A 120 8.96 -10.20 -12.64
N LYS A 121 9.51 -9.49 -11.64
CA LYS A 121 9.48 -8.02 -11.60
C LYS A 121 10.11 -7.42 -12.85
N ASN A 122 11.26 -7.94 -13.28
CA ASN A 122 11.94 -7.51 -14.50
C ASN A 122 11.09 -7.78 -15.74
N SER A 123 10.48 -8.97 -15.83
CA SER A 123 9.60 -9.34 -16.94
C SER A 123 8.36 -8.43 -17.04
N VAL A 124 7.70 -8.11 -15.92
CA VAL A 124 6.59 -7.13 -15.91
C VAL A 124 7.07 -5.75 -16.36
N ARG A 125 8.25 -5.32 -15.91
CA ARG A 125 8.83 -4.03 -16.31
C ARG A 125 9.14 -3.99 -17.81
N ASP A 126 9.65 -5.08 -18.36
CA ASP A 126 9.98 -5.18 -19.79
C ASP A 126 8.70 -5.21 -20.64
N LEU A 127 7.67 -5.93 -20.20
CA LEU A 127 6.34 -5.84 -20.80
C LEU A 127 5.78 -4.41 -20.76
N LEU A 128 5.82 -3.74 -19.62
CA LEU A 128 5.37 -2.34 -19.50
C LEU A 128 6.14 -1.38 -20.41
N ARG A 129 7.44 -1.64 -20.66
CA ARG A 129 8.23 -0.86 -21.62
C ARG A 129 7.75 -1.11 -23.05
N LEU A 130 7.53 -2.36 -23.44
CA LEU A 130 7.00 -2.72 -24.75
C LEU A 130 5.61 -2.10 -24.99
N PHE A 131 4.73 -2.18 -24.00
CA PHE A 131 3.41 -1.57 -24.04
C PHE A 131 3.46 -0.04 -24.20
N ARG A 132 4.43 0.64 -23.56
CA ARG A 132 4.64 2.08 -23.77
C ARG A 132 5.14 2.41 -25.18
N SER A 133 5.96 1.54 -25.77
CA SER A 133 6.46 1.70 -27.14
C SER A 133 5.38 1.45 -28.19
N HIS A 134 4.36 0.63 -27.88
CA HIS A 134 3.30 0.22 -28.81
C HIS A 134 1.89 0.41 -28.21
N PRO A 135 1.43 1.65 -28.03
CA PRO A 135 0.12 1.94 -27.42
C PRO A 135 -1.06 1.38 -28.25
N ASP A 136 -0.94 1.34 -29.58
CA ASP A 136 -1.98 0.84 -30.48
C ASP A 136 -2.19 -0.67 -30.32
N ALA A 137 -1.12 -1.43 -30.06
CA ALA A 137 -1.18 -2.86 -29.82
C ALA A 137 -2.02 -3.19 -28.57
N ILE A 138 -1.91 -2.38 -27.50
CA ILE A 138 -2.74 -2.53 -26.29
C ILE A 138 -4.21 -2.34 -26.61
N PHE A 139 -4.53 -1.32 -27.42
CA PHE A 139 -5.91 -1.00 -27.76
C PHE A 139 -6.55 -2.13 -28.56
N HIS A 140 -5.83 -2.67 -29.55
CA HIS A 140 -6.30 -3.81 -30.33
C HIS A 140 -6.48 -5.07 -29.48
N LEU A 141 -5.51 -5.36 -28.60
CA LEU A 141 -5.59 -6.49 -27.67
C LEU A 141 -6.79 -6.36 -26.73
N ARG A 142 -7.04 -5.17 -26.16
CA ARG A 142 -8.18 -4.92 -25.26
C ARG A 142 -9.54 -4.96 -25.96
N ALA A 143 -9.58 -4.68 -27.27
CA ALA A 143 -10.80 -4.74 -28.06
C ALA A 143 -11.17 -6.17 -28.50
N GLU A 144 -10.27 -7.14 -28.31
CA GLU A 144 -10.51 -8.54 -28.62
C GLU A 144 -11.47 -9.14 -27.58
N GLU A 145 -12.56 -9.77 -28.06
CA GLU A 145 -13.64 -10.31 -27.24
C GLU A 145 -13.12 -11.40 -26.29
N GLY A 146 -13.23 -11.18 -24.97
CA GLY A 146 -12.78 -12.13 -23.93
C GLY A 146 -11.80 -11.57 -22.89
N MET A 147 -11.39 -10.29 -22.99
CA MET A 147 -10.54 -9.63 -21.98
C MET A 147 -11.35 -9.11 -20.78
N GLU A 148 -11.93 -10.01 -19.98
CA GLU A 148 -12.52 -9.62 -18.72
C GLU A 148 -11.42 -9.39 -17.67
N VAL A 149 -11.16 -8.11 -17.39
CA VAL A 149 -10.37 -7.71 -16.22
C VAL A 149 -11.17 -8.08 -14.97
N GLY A 150 -10.53 -8.75 -14.02
CA GLY A 150 -11.17 -9.19 -12.78
C GLY A 150 -11.92 -8.05 -12.06
N GLU A 151 -12.99 -8.41 -11.35
CA GLU A 151 -13.86 -7.42 -10.69
C GLU A 151 -13.10 -6.56 -9.67
N SER A 152 -12.16 -7.16 -8.94
CA SER A 152 -11.28 -6.50 -7.98
C SER A 152 -10.40 -5.43 -8.61
N GLU A 153 -9.77 -5.78 -9.73
CA GLU A 153 -8.88 -4.93 -10.51
C GLU A 153 -9.67 -3.79 -11.15
N CYS A 154 -10.87 -4.08 -11.66
CA CYS A 154 -11.82 -3.08 -12.14
C CYS A 154 -12.21 -2.08 -11.05
N LYS A 155 -12.51 -2.56 -9.82
CA LYS A 155 -12.82 -1.69 -8.68
C LYS A 155 -11.62 -0.81 -8.30
N LEU A 156 -10.42 -1.38 -8.27
CA LEU A 156 -9.18 -0.64 -8.01
C LEU A 156 -8.92 0.45 -9.05
N ILE A 157 -9.00 0.12 -10.35
CA ILE A 157 -8.80 1.08 -11.45
C ILE A 157 -9.83 2.21 -11.37
N LYS A 158 -11.11 1.88 -11.12
CA LYS A 158 -12.17 2.89 -10.93
C LYS A 158 -11.89 3.79 -9.72
N GLY A 159 -11.44 3.21 -8.60
CA GLY A 159 -11.05 3.95 -7.40
C GLY A 159 -9.88 4.90 -7.67
N LEU A 160 -8.83 4.44 -8.34
CA LEU A 160 -7.67 5.26 -8.69
C LEU A 160 -8.02 6.39 -9.66
N LYS A 161 -8.92 6.15 -10.63
CA LYS A 161 -9.44 7.21 -11.52
C LYS A 161 -10.22 8.26 -10.73
N ARG A 162 -11.06 7.86 -9.77
CA ARG A 162 -11.77 8.80 -8.89
C ARG A 162 -10.79 9.59 -8.01
N PHE A 163 -9.78 8.93 -7.45
CA PHE A 163 -8.72 9.56 -6.68
C PHE A 163 -7.96 10.59 -7.52
N HIS A 164 -7.58 10.24 -8.75
CA HIS A 164 -6.92 11.15 -9.68
C HIS A 164 -7.78 12.39 -9.97
N SER A 165 -9.09 12.22 -10.24
CA SER A 165 -10.01 13.35 -10.40
C SER A 165 -10.03 14.23 -9.16
N HIS A 166 -10.18 13.64 -7.97
CA HIS A 166 -10.23 14.38 -6.71
C HIS A 166 -8.92 15.14 -6.39
N ILE A 167 -7.76 14.54 -6.70
CA ILE A 167 -6.46 15.22 -6.57
C ILE A 167 -6.36 16.37 -7.56
N VAL A 168 -6.80 16.19 -8.81
CA VAL A 168 -6.84 17.28 -9.78
C VAL A 168 -7.75 18.40 -9.28
N ASP A 169 -8.94 18.10 -8.77
CA ASP A 169 -9.88 19.09 -8.25
C ASP A 169 -9.27 19.87 -7.06
N LYS A 170 -8.64 19.18 -6.10
CA LYS A 170 -7.93 19.82 -4.98
C LYS A 170 -6.76 20.69 -5.40
N LEU A 171 -6.05 20.30 -6.46
CA LEU A 171 -4.92 21.06 -6.99
C LEU A 171 -5.37 22.23 -7.90
N LEU A 172 -6.65 22.24 -8.32
CA LEU A 172 -7.26 23.36 -9.04
C LEU A 172 -7.81 24.43 -8.09
N THR A 173 -8.16 24.07 -6.86
CA THR A 173 -8.76 24.98 -5.86
C THR A 173 -7.75 25.91 -5.16
N SER A 174 -6.44 25.76 -5.35
CA SER A 174 -5.42 26.48 -4.57
C SER A 174 -5.06 27.91 -5.05
N LEU A 175 -5.65 28.40 -6.15
CA LEU A 175 -5.32 29.76 -6.64
C LEU A 175 -5.88 30.87 -5.73
N ASP A 176 -6.95 30.57 -4.97
CA ASP A 176 -7.56 31.49 -4.00
C ASP A 176 -6.79 31.50 -2.66
N GLU A 177 -6.20 30.36 -2.28
CA GLU A 177 -5.39 30.20 -1.07
C GLU A 177 -3.95 30.77 -1.24
N GLU A 178 -3.37 30.74 -2.44
CA GLU A 178 -2.06 31.37 -2.72
C GLU A 178 -2.07 32.89 -2.50
N SER A 179 -3.19 33.56 -2.77
CA SER A 179 -3.34 35.00 -2.54
C SER A 179 -3.26 35.36 -1.04
N GLN A 180 -3.65 34.45 -0.16
CA GLN A 180 -3.59 34.64 1.30
C GLN A 180 -2.17 34.38 1.85
N LEU A 181 -1.42 33.44 1.25
CA LEU A 181 -0.05 33.12 1.66
C LEU A 181 0.99 34.17 1.24
N VAL A 182 0.81 34.82 0.08
CA VAL A 182 1.68 35.94 -0.36
C VAL A 182 1.56 37.15 0.58
N LEU A 183 0.36 37.38 1.12
CA LEU A 183 0.14 38.42 2.13
C LEU A 183 0.87 38.11 3.44
N HIS A 184 0.89 36.84 3.85
CA HIS A 184 1.51 36.40 5.11
C HIS A 184 3.05 36.33 5.06
N LYS A 185 3.64 36.08 3.88
CA LYS A 185 5.10 35.99 3.71
C LYS A 185 5.81 37.35 3.60
N SER A 186 5.06 38.40 3.29
CA SER A 186 5.58 39.77 3.20
C SER A 186 5.85 40.42 4.57
N ALA A 187 5.42 39.78 5.67
CA ALA A 187 5.60 40.27 7.04
C ALA A 187 6.96 39.88 7.68
N SER A 188 7.87 39.22 6.95
CA SER A 188 9.15 38.74 7.50
C SER A 188 10.36 39.24 6.70
N SER A 189 10.67 40.54 6.79
CA SER A 189 12.03 41.07 6.59
C SER A 189 12.20 42.41 7.35
N PRO A 190 13.43 42.85 7.70
CA PRO A 190 13.67 43.76 8.83
C PRO A 190 13.44 45.26 8.50
N PRO A 191 12.89 46.06 9.45
CA PRO A 191 12.49 47.44 9.17
C PRO A 191 13.57 48.43 9.62
N THR A 192 14.42 48.90 8.71
CA THR A 192 15.24 50.10 8.97
C THR A 192 15.04 51.18 7.92
N TYR A 193 14.68 50.81 6.68
CA TYR A 193 14.30 51.75 5.64
C TYR A 193 12.82 52.18 5.73
N ASP A 194 11.96 51.31 6.27
CA ASP A 194 10.52 51.53 6.26
C ASP A 194 10.03 52.48 7.37
N VAL A 195 10.71 52.54 8.52
CA VAL A 195 10.29 53.40 9.65
C VAL A 195 10.32 54.89 9.28
N LYS A 196 11.27 55.30 8.43
CA LYS A 196 11.42 56.71 8.02
C LYS A 196 10.36 57.13 7.01
N ASN A 197 9.99 56.23 6.10
CA ASN A 197 8.91 56.45 5.13
C ASN A 197 7.55 56.42 5.85
N LEU A 198 7.37 55.50 6.81
CA LEU A 198 6.15 55.41 7.61
C LEU A 198 5.95 56.66 8.47
N ALA A 199 7.02 57.19 9.09
CA ALA A 199 6.97 58.45 9.82
C ALA A 199 6.63 59.65 8.91
N SER A 200 7.20 59.73 7.70
CA SER A 200 6.85 60.80 6.75
C SER A 200 5.41 60.70 6.25
N LEU A 201 4.91 59.48 6.02
CA LEU A 201 3.54 59.24 5.56
C LEU A 201 2.54 59.53 6.67
N GLU A 202 2.89 59.23 7.93
CA GLU A 202 2.06 59.51 9.10
C GLU A 202 1.97 61.02 9.37
N GLU A 203 3.04 61.78 9.14
CA GLU A 203 3.03 63.24 9.19
C GLU A 203 2.18 63.86 8.05
N GLU A 204 2.25 63.30 6.84
CA GLU A 204 1.42 63.71 5.70
C GLU A 204 -0.07 63.42 5.96
N VAL A 205 -0.41 62.26 6.53
CA VAL A 205 -1.78 61.93 6.94
C VAL A 205 -2.27 62.85 8.06
N ALA A 206 -1.42 63.20 9.04
CA ALA A 206 -1.78 64.10 10.12
C ALA A 206 -2.05 65.53 9.61
N THR A 207 -1.28 66.02 8.64
CA THR A 207 -1.51 67.34 8.02
C THR A 207 -2.76 67.34 7.13
N ALA A 208 -2.99 66.29 6.34
CA ALA A 208 -4.20 66.12 5.55
C ALA A 208 -5.46 66.05 6.42
N LYS A 209 -5.40 65.31 7.54
CA LYS A 209 -6.50 65.23 8.52
C LYS A 209 -6.81 66.60 9.13
N LYS A 210 -5.80 67.35 9.56
CA LYS A 210 -5.99 68.74 10.04
C LYS A 210 -6.61 69.65 8.99
N GLN A 211 -6.23 69.50 7.72
CA GLN A 211 -6.80 70.29 6.63
C GLN A 211 -8.27 69.93 6.35
N ILE A 212 -8.63 68.64 6.43
CA ILE A 212 -10.01 68.16 6.33
C ILE A 212 -10.82 68.68 7.52
N ASP A 213 -10.31 68.58 8.74
CA ASP A 213 -10.99 69.06 9.94
C ASP A 213 -11.24 70.59 9.90
N ALA A 214 -10.28 71.36 9.37
CA ALA A 214 -10.46 72.80 9.15
C ALA A 214 -11.54 73.11 8.10
N LYS A 215 -11.60 72.33 7.00
CA LYS A 215 -12.67 72.44 5.99
C LYS A 215 -14.03 72.05 6.55
N ILE A 216 -14.10 71.03 7.39
CA ILE A 216 -15.33 70.63 8.09
C ILE A 216 -15.80 71.73 9.03
N ALA A 217 -14.89 72.34 9.80
CA ALA A 217 -15.23 73.47 10.67
C ALA A 217 -15.77 74.66 9.87
N GLN A 218 -15.14 75.00 8.73
CA GLN A 218 -15.61 76.06 7.84
C GLN A 218 -17.00 75.74 7.27
N LYS A 219 -17.21 74.51 6.79
CA LYS A 219 -18.51 74.05 6.27
C LYS A 219 -19.59 74.02 7.34
N ASN A 220 -19.25 73.69 8.58
CA ASN A 220 -20.18 73.72 9.71
C ASN A 220 -20.62 75.15 10.06
N ILE A 221 -19.73 76.14 9.95
CA ILE A 221 -20.09 77.56 10.08
C ILE A 221 -21.04 77.98 8.96
N GLU A 222 -20.77 77.55 7.73
CA GLU A 222 -21.60 77.82 6.54
C GLU A 222 -23.00 77.18 6.69
N ILE A 223 -23.08 75.94 7.20
CA ILE A 223 -24.35 75.26 7.50
C ILE A 223 -25.11 75.99 8.61
N LYS A 224 -24.43 76.43 9.66
CA LYS A 224 -25.07 77.19 10.75
C LYS A 224 -25.70 78.49 10.22
N ASN A 225 -25.01 79.19 9.32
CA ASN A 225 -25.53 80.40 8.67
C ASN A 225 -26.73 80.08 7.73
N VAL A 226 -26.67 78.99 6.96
CA VAL A 226 -27.79 78.57 6.09
C VAL A 226 -29.01 78.10 6.90
N GLN A 227 -28.79 77.52 8.08
CA GLN A 227 -29.85 77.05 8.97
C GLN A 227 -30.57 78.22 9.67
N GLU A 228 -29.88 79.31 10.01
CA GLU A 228 -30.50 80.56 10.49
C GLU A 228 -31.34 81.25 9.39
N VAL A 229 -30.90 81.19 8.13
CA VAL A 229 -31.64 81.78 6.98
C VAL A 229 -32.82 80.90 6.54
N SER A 230 -32.75 79.58 6.73
CA SER A 230 -33.84 78.66 6.35
C SER A 230 -34.98 78.61 7.37
N PHE A 231 -34.72 78.91 8.65
CA PHE A 231 -35.77 78.91 9.68
C PHE A 231 -36.77 80.06 9.52
N THR A 232 -36.42 81.10 8.76
CA THR A 232 -37.31 82.24 8.45
C THR A 232 -38.19 82.02 7.21
N SER A 233 -37.96 80.98 6.38
CA SER A 233 -38.72 80.74 5.13
C SER A 233 -39.69 79.55 5.16
N LEU A 234 -39.78 78.78 6.25
CA LEU A 234 -40.63 77.57 6.32
C LEU A 234 -41.95 77.75 7.11
N LEU A 235 -42.48 78.98 7.15
CA LEU A 235 -43.85 79.28 7.59
C LEU A 235 -44.71 79.71 6.40
N THR A 236 -44.82 78.88 5.36
CA THR A 236 -45.92 78.92 4.37
C THR A 236 -45.72 77.80 3.36
N ASP A 237 -46.34 76.65 3.61
CA ASP A 237 -47.40 76.15 2.72
C ASP A 237 -47.85 74.74 3.10
N LYS A 238 -49.12 74.63 3.45
CA LYS A 238 -49.87 73.38 3.48
C LYS A 238 -50.37 73.08 2.06
N LYS A 239 -50.31 71.83 1.61
CA LYS A 239 -51.47 71.17 0.97
C LYS A 239 -51.34 69.65 0.82
N SER A 240 -52.44 69.02 1.20
CA SER A 240 -52.80 67.61 1.32
C SER A 240 -53.06 66.92 -0.03
N GLN A 241 -52.77 65.61 -0.10
CA GLN A 241 -53.74 64.50 -0.27
C GLN A 241 -53.18 63.10 -0.68
N PRO A 242 -51.91 62.89 -1.11
CA PRO A 242 -51.40 61.52 -1.33
C PRO A 242 -50.77 60.89 -0.06
N GLN A 243 -50.58 61.66 1.01
CA GLN A 243 -49.83 61.24 2.20
C GLN A 243 -50.45 60.07 2.98
N PHE A 244 -51.78 59.90 2.97
CA PHE A 244 -52.43 58.85 3.76
C PHE A 244 -52.16 57.44 3.20
N ASN A 245 -52.21 57.27 1.87
CA ASN A 245 -51.89 55.99 1.23
C ASN A 245 -50.40 55.64 1.32
N ILE A 246 -49.52 56.65 1.26
CA ILE A 246 -48.07 56.47 1.41
C ILE A 246 -47.73 56.07 2.86
N SER A 247 -48.37 56.70 3.85
CA SER A 247 -48.21 56.39 5.28
C SER A 247 -48.67 54.97 5.62
N MET A 248 -49.83 54.54 5.10
CA MET A 248 -50.35 53.19 5.33
C MET A 248 -49.45 52.11 4.70
N ARG A 249 -48.92 52.37 3.50
CA ARG A 249 -47.96 51.49 2.82
C ARG A 249 -46.61 51.45 3.54
N GLN A 250 -46.18 52.59 4.08
CA GLN A 250 -44.97 52.71 4.90
C GLN A 250 -45.11 51.93 6.22
N ALA A 251 -46.26 51.99 6.89
CA ALA A 251 -46.54 51.20 8.09
C ALA A 251 -46.56 49.68 7.78
N SER A 252 -47.14 49.28 6.65
CA SER A 252 -47.12 47.88 6.19
C SER A 252 -45.70 47.39 5.90
N MET A 253 -44.87 48.18 5.22
CA MET A 253 -43.47 47.84 4.97
C MET A 253 -42.66 47.78 6.28
N GLN A 254 -42.93 48.67 7.23
CA GLN A 254 -42.28 48.65 8.53
C GLN A 254 -42.65 47.39 9.34
N GLN A 255 -43.91 46.98 9.30
CA GLN A 255 -44.37 45.74 9.92
C GLN A 255 -43.72 44.51 9.27
N GLU A 256 -43.57 44.48 7.95
CA GLU A 256 -42.86 43.42 7.23
C GLU A 256 -41.36 43.38 7.59
N ILE A 257 -40.71 44.54 7.69
CA ILE A 257 -39.33 44.66 8.18
C ILE A 257 -39.21 44.08 9.59
N ASP A 258 -40.13 44.39 10.48
CA ASP A 258 -40.07 43.91 11.87
C ASP A 258 -40.39 42.41 11.97
N GLN A 259 -41.31 41.89 11.14
CA GLN A 259 -41.54 40.44 11.00
C GLN A 259 -40.29 39.72 10.46
N LEU A 260 -39.63 40.28 9.45
CA LEU A 260 -38.40 39.73 8.89
C LEU A 260 -37.25 39.75 9.90
N LYS A 261 -37.14 40.81 10.72
CA LYS A 261 -36.15 40.87 11.82
C LYS A 261 -36.40 39.78 12.86
N ILE A 262 -37.66 39.56 13.26
CA ILE A 262 -38.00 38.49 14.21
C ILE A 262 -37.65 37.13 13.60
N ARG A 263 -38.00 36.89 12.32
CA ARG A 263 -37.68 35.66 11.63
C ARG A 263 -36.17 35.43 11.51
N LEU A 264 -35.40 36.48 11.20
CA LEU A 264 -33.94 36.41 11.16
C LEU A 264 -33.35 36.11 12.54
N SER A 265 -33.83 36.76 13.60
CA SER A 265 -33.40 36.49 14.97
C SER A 265 -33.66 35.04 15.38
N ASN A 266 -34.82 34.49 15.02
CA ASN A 266 -35.16 33.09 15.31
C ASN A 266 -34.25 32.13 14.53
N LEU A 267 -34.03 32.37 13.25
CA LEU A 267 -33.10 31.57 12.43
C LEU A 267 -31.66 31.61 12.97
N ILE A 268 -31.19 32.76 13.44
CA ILE A 268 -29.86 32.87 14.08
C ILE A 268 -29.80 32.03 15.35
N LEU A 269 -30.86 32.03 16.16
CA LEU A 269 -30.90 31.24 17.39
C LEU A 269 -30.93 29.73 17.09
N GLU A 270 -31.75 29.30 16.13
CA GLU A 270 -31.82 27.91 15.67
C GLU A 270 -30.46 27.45 15.11
N ASN A 271 -29.81 28.27 14.29
CA ASN A 271 -28.51 27.93 13.73
C ASN A 271 -27.43 27.81 14.82
N ARG A 272 -27.41 28.73 15.80
CA ARG A 272 -26.50 28.63 16.97
C ARG A 272 -26.76 27.38 17.82
N GLN A 273 -28.01 26.90 17.89
CA GLN A 273 -28.33 25.66 18.59
C GLN A 273 -27.84 24.45 17.80
N ALA A 274 -28.05 24.41 16.48
CA ALA A 274 -27.56 23.36 15.61
C ALA A 274 -26.02 23.29 15.61
N GLU A 275 -25.33 24.44 15.54
CA GLU A 275 -23.87 24.53 15.63
C GLU A 275 -23.34 23.96 16.95
N ARG A 276 -24.00 24.24 18.08
CA ARG A 276 -23.59 23.67 19.38
C ARG A 276 -23.74 22.15 19.41
N ILE A 277 -24.83 21.61 18.87
CA ILE A 277 -25.02 20.15 18.79
C ILE A 277 -23.93 19.52 17.93
N LEU A 278 -23.61 20.12 16.78
CA LEU A 278 -22.54 19.63 15.91
C LEU A 278 -21.17 19.71 16.59
N GLN A 279 -20.89 20.76 17.35
CA GLN A 279 -19.66 20.87 18.14
C GLN A 279 -19.57 19.77 19.21
N GLU A 280 -20.65 19.50 19.95
CA GLU A 280 -20.69 18.43 20.94
C GLU A 280 -20.53 17.04 20.31
N GLU A 281 -21.11 16.79 19.14
CA GLU A 281 -20.91 15.55 18.39
C GLU A 281 -19.46 15.43 17.89
N ASN A 282 -18.88 16.52 17.41
CA ASN A 282 -17.51 16.54 16.94
C ASN A 282 -16.52 16.31 18.08
N GLU A 283 -16.72 16.94 19.24
CA GLU A 283 -15.93 16.70 20.46
C GLU A 283 -16.00 15.23 20.89
N LYS A 284 -17.18 14.59 20.83
CA LYS A 284 -17.31 13.15 21.15
C LYS A 284 -16.50 12.29 20.18
N VAL A 285 -16.58 12.57 18.88
CA VAL A 285 -15.82 11.84 17.86
C VAL A 285 -14.33 12.06 18.05
N GLU A 286 -13.89 13.29 18.33
CA GLU A 286 -12.49 13.62 18.62
C GLU A 286 -11.99 12.84 19.84
N THR A 287 -12.76 12.74 20.93
CA THR A 287 -12.38 11.95 22.11
C THR A 287 -12.30 10.45 21.82
N GLU A 288 -13.17 9.92 20.97
CA GLU A 288 -13.12 8.50 20.56
C GLU A 288 -11.89 8.24 19.67
N ILE A 289 -11.55 9.17 18.77
CA ILE A 289 -10.32 9.10 17.95
C ILE A 289 -9.09 9.10 18.86
N GLU A 290 -9.02 10.01 19.85
CA GLU A 290 -7.92 10.10 20.80
C GLU A 290 -7.77 8.79 21.61
N TYR A 291 -8.89 8.23 22.08
CA TYR A 291 -8.91 6.96 22.79
C TYR A 291 -8.39 5.80 21.91
N LEU A 292 -8.86 5.71 20.66
CA LEU A 292 -8.43 4.67 19.74
C LEU A 292 -6.94 4.81 19.37
N LEU A 293 -6.44 6.04 19.19
CA LEU A 293 -5.03 6.29 18.94
C LEU A 293 -4.17 5.85 20.14
N GLN A 294 -4.53 6.26 21.35
CA GLN A 294 -3.81 5.87 22.56
C GLN A 294 -3.77 4.34 22.74
N LYS A 295 -4.90 3.67 22.45
CA LYS A 295 -4.98 2.22 22.49
C LYS A 295 -4.06 1.57 21.45
N PHE A 296 -4.07 2.06 20.21
CA PHE A 296 -3.18 1.59 19.15
C PHE A 296 -1.71 1.76 19.53
N ASP A 297 -1.32 2.93 20.04
CA ASP A 297 0.06 3.20 20.45
C ASP A 297 0.49 2.26 21.58
N SER A 298 -0.40 1.99 22.54
CA SER A 298 -0.14 1.06 23.65
C SER A 298 0.01 -0.39 23.17
N GLU A 299 -0.85 -0.84 22.26
CA GLU A 299 -0.77 -2.19 21.66
C GLU A 299 0.50 -2.35 20.82
N VAL A 300 0.91 -1.30 20.10
CA VAL A 300 2.16 -1.30 19.32
C VAL A 300 3.37 -1.37 20.26
N GLU A 301 3.37 -0.63 21.37
CA GLU A 301 4.44 -0.68 22.37
C GLU A 301 4.55 -2.07 23.03
N GLU A 302 3.42 -2.70 23.37
CA GLU A 302 3.38 -4.06 23.92
C GLU A 302 3.93 -5.09 22.91
N ILE A 303 3.49 -5.04 21.66
CA ILE A 303 3.97 -5.93 20.60
C ILE A 303 5.48 -5.74 20.37
N GLN A 304 5.95 -4.49 20.39
CA GLN A 304 7.38 -4.20 20.22
C GLN A 304 8.21 -4.78 21.36
N ALA A 305 7.75 -4.64 22.61
CA ALA A 305 8.42 -5.23 23.77
C ALA A 305 8.45 -6.77 23.71
N ASP A 306 7.36 -7.40 23.28
CA ASP A 306 7.30 -8.86 23.10
C ASP A 306 8.23 -9.34 21.98
N LEU A 307 8.33 -8.60 20.87
CA LEU A 307 9.27 -8.92 19.79
C LEU A 307 10.72 -8.85 20.27
N GLU A 308 11.09 -7.78 20.97
CA GLU A 308 12.44 -7.62 21.52
C GLU A 308 12.79 -8.73 22.52
N LEU A 309 11.83 -9.14 23.36
CA LEU A 309 12.01 -10.25 24.29
C LEU A 309 12.22 -11.59 23.54
N ASN A 310 11.42 -11.85 22.51
CA ASN A 310 11.55 -13.06 21.69
C ASN A 310 12.88 -13.10 20.92
N GLU A 311 13.36 -11.96 20.43
CA GLU A 311 14.67 -11.87 19.77
C GLU A 311 15.81 -12.24 20.74
N ILE A 312 15.77 -11.71 21.98
CA ILE A 312 16.74 -12.05 23.03
C ILE A 312 16.69 -13.55 23.37
N ASP A 313 15.49 -14.11 23.48
CA ASP A 313 15.32 -15.54 23.78
C ASP A 313 15.83 -16.42 22.64
N HIS A 314 15.57 -16.05 21.38
CA HIS A 314 16.07 -16.75 20.20
C HIS A 314 17.60 -16.72 20.12
N GLU A 315 18.23 -15.56 20.38
CA GLU A 315 19.70 -15.45 20.44
C GLU A 315 20.28 -16.36 21.54
N ARG A 316 19.64 -16.42 22.71
CA ARG A 316 20.05 -17.31 23.80
C ARG A 316 19.95 -18.77 23.40
N GLU A 317 18.87 -19.18 22.76
CA GLU A 317 18.67 -20.56 22.28
C GLU A 317 19.68 -20.94 21.18
N GLU A 318 19.98 -20.03 20.25
CA GLU A 318 21.02 -20.23 19.23
C GLU A 318 22.40 -20.46 19.86
N ASP A 319 22.73 -19.68 20.89
CA ASP A 319 23.99 -19.85 21.61
C ASP A 319 24.04 -21.17 22.38
N GLU A 320 22.95 -21.58 23.01
CA GLU A 320 22.83 -22.90 23.64
C GLU A 320 23.02 -24.04 22.62
N LEU A 321 22.37 -23.95 21.46
CA LEU A 321 22.54 -24.92 20.36
C LEU A 321 24.00 -25.00 19.90
N ARG A 322 24.65 -23.86 19.69
CA ARG A 322 26.06 -23.77 19.29
C ARG A 322 26.99 -24.40 20.34
N MET A 323 26.66 -24.23 21.62
CA MET A 323 27.42 -24.79 22.73
C MET A 323 27.23 -26.31 22.84
N LEU A 324 26.05 -26.84 22.51
CA LEU A 324 25.74 -28.28 22.55
C LEU A 324 26.17 -29.04 21.28
N GLU A 325 26.34 -28.37 20.14
CA GLU A 325 26.72 -29.00 18.87
C GLU A 325 28.03 -29.80 18.98
N LYS A 326 29.07 -29.20 19.58
CA LYS A 326 30.37 -29.86 19.77
C LYS A 326 30.30 -31.11 20.66
N PRO A 327 29.73 -31.08 21.87
CA PRO A 327 29.63 -32.28 22.70
C PRO A 327 28.73 -33.36 22.08
N PHE A 328 27.68 -33.00 21.33
CA PHE A 328 26.88 -33.99 20.60
C PHE A 328 27.68 -34.70 19.52
N SER A 329 28.47 -33.96 18.72
CA SER A 329 29.35 -34.56 17.71
C SER A 329 30.37 -35.52 18.32
N VAL A 330 30.99 -35.15 19.44
CA VAL A 330 31.91 -36.05 20.18
C VAL A 330 31.19 -37.29 20.70
N LEU A 331 30.01 -37.13 21.29
CA LEU A 331 29.23 -38.25 21.83
C LEU A 331 28.77 -39.22 20.72
N GLU A 332 28.42 -38.70 19.55
CA GLU A 332 28.06 -39.49 18.38
C GLU A 332 29.23 -40.35 17.89
N GLU A 333 30.43 -39.76 17.78
CA GLU A 333 31.65 -40.49 17.44
C GLU A 333 31.94 -41.61 18.46
N GLU A 334 31.77 -41.34 19.75
CA GLU A 334 31.95 -42.34 20.80
C GLU A 334 30.93 -43.48 20.70
N CYS A 335 29.67 -43.15 20.44
CA CYS A 335 28.60 -44.13 20.26
C CYS A 335 28.90 -45.05 19.08
N ASN A 336 29.29 -44.47 17.93
CA ASN A 336 29.69 -45.21 16.73
C ASN A 336 30.88 -46.12 17.01
N ARG A 337 31.89 -45.63 17.74
CA ARG A 337 33.05 -46.44 18.14
C ARG A 337 32.65 -47.62 19.05
N ILE A 338 31.71 -47.42 19.97
CA ILE A 338 31.21 -48.50 20.84
C ILE A 338 30.43 -49.53 20.03
N GLN A 339 29.56 -49.09 19.13
CA GLN A 339 28.80 -49.99 18.25
C GLN A 339 29.73 -50.83 17.37
N GLU A 340 30.75 -50.21 16.78
CA GLU A 340 31.75 -50.89 15.95
C GLU A 340 32.52 -51.96 16.75
N LYS A 341 32.96 -51.61 17.97
CA LYS A 341 33.62 -52.59 18.86
C LYS A 341 32.71 -53.76 19.22
N ARG A 342 31.42 -53.52 19.44
CA ARG A 342 30.45 -54.59 19.71
C ARG A 342 30.27 -55.51 18.51
N ARG A 343 30.21 -54.95 17.29
CA ARG A 343 30.13 -55.71 16.04
C ARG A 343 31.35 -56.62 15.86
N GLN A 344 32.55 -56.04 15.98
CA GLN A 344 33.81 -56.80 15.85
C GLN A 344 33.93 -57.92 16.90
N ALA A 345 33.53 -57.65 18.15
CA ALA A 345 33.55 -58.66 19.20
C ALA A 345 32.60 -59.83 18.90
N GLU A 346 31.42 -59.56 18.33
CA GLU A 346 30.48 -60.61 17.93
C GLU A 346 31.00 -61.43 16.75
N GLU A 347 31.60 -60.79 15.75
CA GLU A 347 32.26 -61.49 14.63
C GLU A 347 33.41 -62.37 15.11
N GLN A 348 34.24 -61.89 16.04
CA GLN A 348 35.31 -62.68 16.64
C GLN A 348 34.77 -63.89 17.41
N ARG A 349 33.71 -63.73 18.20
CA ARG A 349 33.06 -64.86 18.88
C ARG A 349 32.54 -65.89 17.88
N GLN A 350 31.95 -65.46 16.77
CA GLN A 350 31.45 -66.38 15.74
C GLN A 350 32.61 -67.18 15.10
N LEU A 351 33.71 -66.50 14.75
CA LEU A 351 34.90 -67.15 14.20
C LEU A 351 35.53 -68.14 15.20
N GLU A 352 35.64 -67.78 16.48
CA GLU A 352 36.14 -68.68 17.53
C GLU A 352 35.23 -69.90 17.71
N MET A 353 33.91 -69.69 17.65
CA MET A 353 32.92 -70.78 17.73
C MET A 353 33.03 -71.72 16.53
N GLU A 354 33.18 -71.22 15.31
CA GLU A 354 33.40 -72.04 14.12
C GLU A 354 34.71 -72.82 14.18
N GLU A 355 35.79 -72.17 14.62
CA GLU A 355 37.10 -72.82 14.79
C GLU A 355 37.05 -73.91 15.85
N LEU A 356 36.39 -73.64 16.99
CA LEU A 356 36.18 -74.63 18.04
C LEU A 356 35.32 -75.81 17.56
N GLN A 357 34.28 -75.54 16.77
CA GLN A 357 33.46 -76.60 16.15
C GLN A 357 34.31 -77.46 15.21
N LEU A 358 35.19 -76.84 14.40
CA LEU A 358 36.09 -77.55 13.50
C LEU A 358 37.07 -78.44 14.29
N LYS A 359 37.72 -77.88 15.32
CA LYS A 359 38.62 -78.61 16.23
C LYS A 359 37.89 -79.77 16.92
N THR A 360 36.65 -79.56 17.36
CA THR A 360 35.81 -80.59 18.00
C THR A 360 35.48 -81.72 17.02
N LYS A 361 35.07 -81.40 15.79
CA LYS A 361 34.81 -82.40 14.73
C LYS A 361 36.06 -83.23 14.42
N ALA A 362 37.23 -82.59 14.29
CA ALA A 362 38.50 -83.27 14.07
C ALA A 362 38.88 -84.20 15.25
N ALA A 363 38.71 -83.73 16.49
CA ALA A 363 38.95 -84.54 17.69
C ALA A 363 38.02 -85.76 17.76
N ILE A 364 36.74 -85.61 17.43
CA ILE A 364 35.78 -86.72 17.37
C ILE A 364 36.23 -87.78 16.35
N LEU A 365 36.65 -87.37 15.15
CA LEU A 365 37.16 -88.27 14.11
C LEU A 365 38.41 -89.04 14.58
N ALA A 366 39.38 -88.32 15.16
CA ALA A 366 40.60 -88.93 15.69
C ALA A 366 40.29 -89.93 16.81
N GLN A 367 39.41 -89.56 17.76
CA GLN A 367 38.97 -90.44 18.84
C GLN A 367 38.22 -91.67 18.31
N ALA A 368 37.32 -91.50 17.35
CA ALA A 368 36.58 -92.61 16.74
C ALA A 368 37.52 -93.58 16.01
N TRP A 369 38.50 -93.05 15.26
CA TRP A 369 39.53 -93.86 14.61
C TRP A 369 40.36 -94.66 15.63
N TRP A 370 40.82 -94.01 16.71
CA TRP A 370 41.58 -94.66 17.77
C TRP A 370 40.77 -95.74 18.51
N ARG A 371 39.53 -95.42 18.91
CA ARG A 371 38.61 -96.40 19.52
C ARG A 371 38.41 -97.60 18.60
N GLY A 372 38.18 -97.36 17.30
CA GLY A 372 38.07 -98.41 16.29
C GLY A 372 39.34 -99.25 16.15
N TYR A 373 40.51 -98.62 16.11
CA TYR A 373 41.81 -99.30 16.06
C TYR A 373 42.05 -100.16 17.31
N SER A 374 41.80 -99.60 18.49
CA SER A 374 41.91 -100.29 19.77
C SER A 374 41.01 -101.54 19.83
N THR A 375 39.74 -101.41 19.45
CA THR A 375 38.79 -102.54 19.37
C THR A 375 39.26 -103.60 18.38
N ARG A 376 39.70 -103.21 17.17
CA ARG A 376 40.25 -104.16 16.17
C ARG A 376 41.50 -104.87 16.69
N LYS A 377 42.40 -104.16 17.39
CA LYS A 377 43.60 -104.73 18.01
C LYS A 377 43.23 -105.72 19.13
N ALA A 378 42.25 -105.38 19.98
CA ALA A 378 41.75 -106.26 21.03
C ALA A 378 41.08 -107.54 20.45
N LEU A 379 40.30 -107.42 19.37
CA LEU A 379 39.70 -108.56 18.67
C LEU A 379 40.77 -109.45 18.02
N LYS A 380 41.80 -108.86 17.40
CA LYS A 380 42.95 -109.59 16.83
C LYS A 380 43.71 -110.39 17.90
N ASN A 381 43.81 -109.86 19.12
CA ASN A 381 44.41 -110.56 20.26
C ASN A 381 43.48 -111.65 20.83
N LYS A 382 42.16 -111.44 20.86
CA LYS A 382 41.18 -112.48 21.27
C LYS A 382 41.06 -113.63 20.26
N GLY A 383 41.19 -113.36 18.96
CA GLY A 383 41.17 -114.39 17.90
C GLY A 383 42.36 -115.35 17.94
N LYS A 384 43.48 -114.97 18.57
CA LYS A 384 44.65 -115.84 18.76
C LYS A 384 44.49 -116.85 19.91
N ASN A 385 43.53 -116.66 20.83
CA ASN A 385 43.31 -117.53 22.00
C ASN A 385 42.16 -118.55 21.85
N LYS A 386 41.56 -118.71 20.66
CA LYS A 386 40.53 -119.73 20.38
C LYS A 386 40.99 -120.82 19.41
N LYS A 387 42.23 -121.32 19.54
CA LYS A 387 42.65 -122.63 19.00
C LYS A 387 42.94 -123.61 20.15
N ALA A 388 41.96 -124.48 20.41
CA ALA A 388 42.00 -125.82 20.99
C ALA A 388 42.99 -126.15 22.14
N LYS A 389 42.44 -126.49 23.33
CA LYS A 389 42.92 -127.67 24.07
C LYS A 389 41.75 -128.47 24.64
N LYS A 390 41.47 -129.58 23.95
CA LYS A 390 40.52 -130.65 24.29
C LYS A 390 41.23 -131.67 25.18
N GLY A 391 40.62 -132.00 26.33
CA GLY A 391 40.71 -133.22 27.14
C GLY A 391 42.00 -134.03 27.33
N LYS A 392 42.40 -134.19 28.60
CA LYS A 392 42.91 -135.40 29.32
C LYS A 392 43.49 -134.87 30.65
N GLY A 393 43.02 -135.16 31.86
CA GLY A 393 42.42 -136.37 32.43
C GLY A 393 43.42 -136.98 33.43
N LYS A 394 43.02 -137.06 34.71
CA LYS A 394 43.31 -138.04 35.79
C LYS A 394 43.86 -137.52 37.13
N LYS A 395 43.00 -137.68 38.15
CA LYS A 395 43.18 -138.26 39.50
C LYS A 395 44.40 -137.86 40.33
N LYS A 396 44.15 -137.24 41.49
CA LYS A 396 44.06 -137.97 42.78
C LYS A 396 43.19 -137.20 43.75
#